data_AF-A0A2R7R1J9-F1
#
_entry.id   AF-A0A2R7R1J9-F1
#
_cell.length_a   1.000
_cell.length_b   1.000
_cell.length_c   1.000
_cell.angle_alpha   90.00
_cell.angle_beta   90.00
_cell.angle_gamma   90.00
#
_symmetry.space_group_name_H-M   'P 1'
#
loop_
_entity.id
_entity.type
_entity.pdbx_description
1 polymer ?
#
loop_
_entity_poly.entity_id
_entity_poly.type
_entity_poly.pdbx_seq_one_letter_code
_entity_poly.pdbx_strand_id
1 'polypeptide(L)'
;VYPRHADAVSVLEAGRHGARAQLEQAVFLPTENRQGWQRSYQAIARPLAAAEMSGFLFSIVSTMQNWRDVLQARAPGYRDRIVHVSLQGDEGGMNLDMPQDVLSRIAAKGSVAGERFCGFSFQNHYWIRWRNLASAYQRYTLEIARTDDPAQRVAAWRDAYQSVATGDPPPPSYRLGSEDKRRASRQLWRLMVEQGQAWEDLGPDLTDGAPRPLPQMKVTPIY
;
A
#
# COMPACT_ATOMS: atom_id res chain seq x y z
N VAL A 1 -14.85 8.87 -60.47
CA VAL A 1 -15.76 9.09 -59.33
C VAL A 1 -14.93 8.90 -58.07
N TYR A 2 -14.56 9.99 -57.40
CA TYR A 2 -13.73 9.96 -56.19
C TYR A 2 -14.49 9.24 -55.06
N PRO A 3 -13.89 8.23 -54.39
CA PRO A 3 -14.41 7.79 -53.10
C PRO A 3 -14.17 8.91 -52.10
N ARG A 4 -15.25 9.26 -51.41
CA ARG A 4 -15.44 10.49 -50.67
C ARG A 4 -14.66 10.47 -49.36
N HIS A 5 -14.07 11.61 -49.03
CA HIS A 5 -13.42 11.92 -47.75
C HIS A 5 -14.17 11.48 -46.48
N ALA A 6 -15.49 11.22 -46.55
CA ALA A 6 -16.29 10.74 -45.43
C ALA A 6 -15.89 9.33 -44.94
N ASP A 7 -15.54 8.40 -45.83
CA ASP A 7 -15.17 7.04 -45.43
C ASP A 7 -13.78 7.02 -44.76
N ALA A 8 -12.84 7.82 -45.25
CA ALA A 8 -11.51 7.98 -44.67
C ALA A 8 -11.56 8.65 -43.28
N VAL A 9 -12.45 9.64 -43.08
CA VAL A 9 -12.67 10.26 -41.77
C VAL A 9 -13.28 9.26 -40.79
N SER A 10 -14.25 8.44 -41.21
CA SER A 10 -14.86 7.44 -40.32
C SER A 10 -13.87 6.34 -39.90
N VAL A 11 -12.97 5.91 -40.79
CA VAL A 11 -11.93 4.92 -40.50
C VAL A 11 -10.82 5.52 -39.61
N LEU A 12 -10.47 6.80 -39.82
CA LEU A 12 -9.54 7.53 -38.96
C LEU A 12 -10.14 7.80 -37.57
N GLU A 13 -11.44 8.09 -37.48
CA GLU A 13 -12.16 8.25 -36.21
C GLU A 13 -12.31 6.91 -35.48
N ALA A 14 -12.68 5.84 -36.18
CA ALA A 14 -12.72 4.49 -35.62
C ALA A 14 -11.33 4.02 -35.14
N GLY A 15 -10.28 4.32 -35.92
CA GLY A 15 -8.89 4.06 -35.54
C GLY A 15 -8.43 4.89 -34.32
N ARG A 16 -8.82 6.16 -34.24
CA ARG A 16 -8.58 7.03 -33.08
C ARG A 16 -9.35 6.57 -31.84
N HIS A 17 -10.60 6.14 -32.00
CA HIS A 17 -11.40 5.56 -30.92
C HIS A 17 -10.79 4.24 -30.42
N GLY A 18 -10.31 3.38 -31.33
CA GLY A 18 -9.60 2.15 -30.97
C GLY A 18 -8.27 2.41 -30.25
N ALA A 19 -7.46 3.36 -30.75
CA ALA A 19 -6.20 3.75 -30.11
C ALA A 19 -6.42 4.39 -28.73
N ARG A 20 -7.43 5.26 -28.60
CA ARG A 20 -7.82 5.86 -27.32
C ARG A 20 -8.34 4.81 -26.33
N ALA A 21 -9.15 3.87 -26.77
CA ALA A 21 -9.62 2.76 -25.93
C ALA A 21 -8.47 1.87 -25.43
N GLN A 22 -7.46 1.60 -26.26
CA GLN A 22 -6.26 0.86 -25.83
C GLN A 22 -5.41 1.64 -24.81
N LEU A 23 -5.28 2.97 -24.98
CA LEU A 23 -4.62 3.83 -24.00
C LEU A 23 -5.39 3.85 -22.67
N GLU A 24 -6.71 3.94 -22.73
CA GLU A 24 -7.59 3.90 -21.57
C GLU A 24 -7.58 2.54 -20.84
N GLN A 25 -7.31 1.43 -21.52
CA GLN A 25 -7.10 0.13 -20.87
C GLN A 25 -5.72 0.02 -20.23
N ALA A 26 -4.70 0.65 -20.81
CA ALA A 26 -3.33 0.60 -20.30
C ALA A 26 -3.15 1.42 -19.01
N VAL A 27 -3.96 2.46 -18.80
CA VAL A 27 -3.92 3.32 -17.62
C VAL A 27 -5.06 2.95 -16.69
N PHE A 28 -4.79 2.72 -15.41
CA PHE A 28 -5.78 2.33 -14.41
C PHE A 28 -5.59 3.11 -13.11
N LEU A 29 -6.67 3.69 -12.58
CA LEU A 29 -6.73 4.31 -11.25
C LEU A 29 -7.94 3.73 -10.53
N PRO A 30 -7.80 3.19 -9.31
CA PRO A 30 -8.94 2.76 -8.51
C PRO A 30 -9.86 3.97 -8.22
N THR A 31 -11.10 3.94 -8.70
CA THR A 31 -12.09 4.99 -8.42
C THR A 31 -12.94 4.69 -7.18
N GLU A 32 -12.95 3.42 -6.76
CA GLU A 32 -13.65 2.94 -5.57
C GLU A 32 -12.71 2.20 -4.63
N ASN A 33 -12.97 2.30 -3.32
CA ASN A 33 -12.19 1.64 -2.27
C ASN A 33 -12.26 0.09 -2.31
N ARG A 34 -13.03 -0.50 -3.24
CA ARG A 34 -13.12 -1.95 -3.46
C ARG A 34 -12.27 -2.44 -4.65
N GLN A 35 -11.66 -1.53 -5.42
CA GLN A 35 -10.89 -1.85 -6.62
C GLN A 35 -9.37 -1.88 -6.33
N GLY A 36 -8.56 -2.46 -7.23
CA GLY A 36 -7.10 -2.51 -7.08
C GLY A 36 -6.59 -3.50 -6.01
N TRP A 37 -7.41 -4.46 -5.60
CA TRP A 37 -7.05 -5.51 -4.64
C TRP A 37 -6.32 -6.71 -5.28
N GLN A 38 -6.54 -6.94 -6.57
CA GLN A 38 -6.10 -8.15 -7.24
C GLN A 38 -4.60 -8.16 -7.49
N ARG A 39 -3.96 -9.32 -7.30
CA ARG A 39 -2.56 -9.55 -7.69
C ARG A 39 -2.52 -9.67 -9.22
N SER A 40 -1.79 -8.79 -9.90
CA SER A 40 -1.40 -9.07 -11.28
C SER A 40 -0.39 -10.22 -11.27
N TYR A 41 -0.75 -11.33 -11.93
CA TYR A 41 0.15 -12.45 -12.17
C TYR A 41 0.73 -12.29 -13.57
N GLN A 42 2.06 -12.27 -13.69
CA GLN A 42 2.72 -12.39 -14.99
C GLN A 42 3.12 -13.85 -15.17
N ALA A 43 2.58 -14.50 -16.21
CA ALA A 43 2.92 -15.87 -16.54
C ALA A 43 4.37 -15.94 -17.03
N ILE A 44 5.15 -16.85 -16.46
CA ILE A 44 6.58 -17.03 -16.75
C ILE A 44 6.79 -17.96 -17.98
N ALA A 45 5.78 -18.75 -18.35
CA ALA A 45 5.91 -19.79 -19.37
C ALA A 45 5.71 -19.26 -20.80
N ARG A 46 6.78 -19.30 -21.61
CA ARG A 46 6.73 -19.27 -23.08
C ARG A 46 7.59 -20.42 -23.62
N PRO A 47 7.27 -21.02 -24.78
CA PRO A 47 7.82 -22.32 -25.17
C PRO A 47 9.24 -22.26 -25.77
N LEU A 48 10.25 -21.70 -25.05
CA LEU A 48 11.67 -21.71 -25.43
C LEU A 48 12.60 -21.62 -24.20
N ALA A 49 13.37 -22.67 -23.92
CA ALA A 49 14.16 -22.85 -22.68
C ALA A 49 15.24 -21.79 -22.39
N ALA A 50 15.85 -21.17 -23.40
CA ALA A 50 16.84 -20.10 -23.20
C ALA A 50 16.19 -18.76 -22.81
N ALA A 51 14.96 -18.50 -23.27
CA ALA A 51 14.17 -17.34 -22.88
C ALA A 51 13.63 -17.46 -21.46
N GLU A 52 13.45 -18.68 -20.95
CA GLU A 52 13.01 -18.92 -19.57
C GLU A 52 14.10 -18.61 -18.54
N MET A 53 15.37 -18.95 -18.80
CA MET A 53 16.47 -18.66 -17.87
C MET A 53 16.75 -17.16 -17.73
N SER A 54 16.77 -16.42 -18.84
CA SER A 54 16.90 -14.97 -18.82
C SER A 54 15.65 -14.28 -18.27
N GLY A 55 14.45 -14.77 -18.61
CA GLY A 55 13.19 -14.31 -18.05
C GLY A 55 13.09 -14.53 -16.54
N PHE A 56 13.60 -15.65 -16.03
CA PHE A 56 13.67 -15.95 -14.60
C PHE A 56 14.63 -15.01 -13.86
N LEU A 57 15.85 -14.80 -14.37
CA LEU A 57 16.81 -13.85 -13.78
C LEU A 57 16.27 -12.41 -13.78
N PHE A 58 15.63 -11.99 -14.88
CA PHE A 58 15.00 -10.67 -14.95
C PHE A 58 13.83 -10.54 -13.98
N SER A 59 13.04 -11.61 -13.79
CA SER A 59 11.95 -11.64 -12.81
C SER A 59 12.45 -11.54 -11.37
N ILE A 60 13.61 -12.13 -11.04
CA ILE A 60 14.26 -11.96 -9.73
C ILE A 60 14.65 -10.51 -9.51
N VAL A 61 15.37 -9.89 -10.46
CA VAL A 61 15.81 -8.49 -10.35
C VAL A 61 14.61 -7.55 -10.26
N SER A 62 13.60 -7.75 -11.12
CA SER A 62 12.36 -6.96 -11.11
C SER A 62 11.62 -7.10 -9.78
N THR A 63 11.55 -8.31 -9.22
CA THR A 63 10.95 -8.54 -7.90
C THR A 63 11.75 -7.84 -6.81
N MET A 64 13.09 -7.95 -6.82
CA MET A 64 13.97 -7.31 -5.84
C MET A 64 13.89 -5.77 -5.87
N GLN A 65 13.66 -5.17 -7.04
CA GLN A 65 13.52 -3.72 -7.17
C GLN A 65 12.11 -3.25 -6.81
N ASN A 66 11.08 -3.99 -7.19
CA ASN A 66 9.70 -3.51 -7.14
C ASN A 66 8.87 -4.07 -5.96
N TRP A 67 9.38 -5.03 -5.17
CA TRP A 67 8.58 -5.69 -4.13
C TRP A 67 8.00 -4.72 -3.10
N ARG A 68 8.77 -3.70 -2.69
CA ARG A 68 8.33 -2.70 -1.71
C ARG A 68 7.20 -1.84 -2.26
N ASP A 69 7.32 -1.39 -3.50
CA ASP A 69 6.30 -0.57 -4.16
C ASP A 69 5.04 -1.38 -4.45
N VAL A 70 5.17 -2.65 -4.84
CA VAL A 70 4.03 -3.57 -5.04
C VAL A 70 3.29 -3.86 -3.74
N LEU A 71 3.99 -3.94 -2.61
CA LEU A 71 3.35 -4.11 -1.29
C LEU A 71 2.64 -2.83 -0.83
N GLN A 72 3.28 -1.67 -1.00
CA GLN A 72 2.72 -0.39 -0.57
C GLN A 72 1.58 0.09 -1.49
N ALA A 73 1.64 -0.18 -2.79
CA ALA A 73 0.58 0.13 -3.75
C ALA A 73 -0.72 -0.64 -3.52
N ARG A 74 -0.76 -1.57 -2.56
CA ARG A 74 -1.96 -2.33 -2.19
C ARG A 74 -2.56 -1.90 -0.85
N ALA A 75 -1.84 -1.09 -0.07
CA ALA A 75 -2.33 -0.65 1.22
C ALA A 75 -3.48 0.35 1.03
N PRO A 76 -4.58 0.23 1.80
CA PRO A 76 -5.69 1.18 1.75
C PRO A 76 -5.20 2.61 1.99
N GLY A 77 -5.63 3.55 1.16
CA GLY A 77 -5.16 4.94 1.17
C GLY A 77 -3.89 5.16 0.33
N TYR A 78 -2.99 4.18 0.22
CA TYR A 78 -1.77 4.33 -0.60
C TYR A 78 -2.04 4.10 -2.08
N ARG A 79 -2.91 3.14 -2.43
CA ARG A 79 -3.25 2.84 -3.82
C ARG A 79 -4.06 3.93 -4.52
N ASP A 80 -4.87 4.66 -3.75
CA ASP A 80 -5.85 5.61 -4.30
C ASP A 80 -5.16 6.86 -4.91
N ARG A 81 -3.86 7.01 -4.65
CA ARG A 81 -2.99 8.08 -5.19
C ARG A 81 -1.98 7.57 -6.24
N ILE A 82 -2.13 6.33 -6.71
CA ILE A 82 -1.21 5.71 -7.67
C ILE A 82 -1.99 5.37 -8.93
N VAL A 83 -1.63 6.02 -10.04
CA VAL A 83 -2.12 5.62 -11.35
C VAL A 83 -1.19 4.53 -11.89
N HIS A 84 -1.76 3.38 -12.21
CA HIS A 84 -1.04 2.28 -12.85
C HIS A 84 -0.99 2.53 -14.35
N VAL A 85 0.22 2.57 -14.92
CA VAL A 85 0.44 2.68 -16.37
C VAL A 85 1.13 1.41 -16.85
N SER A 86 0.45 0.63 -17.69
CA SER A 86 0.98 -0.58 -18.29
C SER A 86 1.82 -0.25 -19.51
N LEU A 87 3.10 -0.60 -19.47
CA LEU A 87 4.03 -0.47 -20.58
C LEU A 87 4.01 -1.73 -21.45
N GLN A 88 4.22 -1.56 -22.76
CA GLN A 88 4.44 -2.69 -23.68
C GLN A 88 5.91 -3.13 -23.71
N GLY A 89 6.21 -4.25 -24.35
CA GLY A 89 7.55 -4.86 -24.30
C GLY A 89 8.67 -4.02 -24.92
N ASP A 90 8.33 -3.09 -25.81
CA ASP A 90 9.25 -2.13 -26.42
C ASP A 90 9.33 -0.79 -25.66
N GLU A 91 8.53 -0.61 -24.61
CA GLU A 91 8.40 0.62 -23.83
C GLU A 91 9.13 0.49 -22.48
N GLY A 92 10.31 1.11 -22.36
CA GLY A 92 11.07 1.21 -21.11
C GLY A 92 12.08 0.07 -20.86
N GLY A 93 12.41 -0.18 -19.59
CA GLY A 93 13.46 -1.13 -19.20
C GLY A 93 14.87 -0.60 -19.52
N MET A 94 15.75 -1.47 -20.04
CA MET A 94 17.09 -1.06 -20.53
C MET A 94 17.06 -0.51 -21.96
N ASN A 95 15.88 -0.32 -22.54
CA ASN A 95 15.73 0.27 -23.88
C ASN A 95 15.87 1.80 -23.80
N LEU A 96 17.11 2.29 -23.84
CA LEU A 96 17.42 3.71 -23.74
C LEU A 96 17.33 4.44 -25.10
N ASP A 97 17.38 3.70 -26.22
CA ASP A 97 17.33 4.23 -27.58
C ASP A 97 15.96 3.95 -28.22
N MET A 98 14.91 4.49 -27.60
CA MET A 98 13.54 4.31 -28.08
C MET A 98 13.25 5.25 -29.26
N PRO A 99 12.68 4.75 -30.37
CA PRO A 99 12.28 5.60 -31.48
C PRO A 99 11.11 6.53 -31.09
N GLN A 100 10.98 7.63 -31.84
CA GLN A 100 10.09 8.75 -31.52
C GLN A 100 8.61 8.36 -31.41
N ASP A 101 8.18 7.35 -32.18
CA ASP A 101 6.83 6.82 -32.13
C ASP A 101 6.54 6.14 -30.78
N VAL A 102 7.49 5.37 -30.25
CA VAL A 102 7.40 4.72 -28.92
C VAL A 102 7.33 5.78 -27.82
N LEU A 103 8.20 6.80 -27.88
CA LEU A 103 8.18 7.92 -26.93
C LEU A 103 6.83 8.66 -26.96
N SER A 104 6.26 8.87 -28.15
CA SER A 104 4.96 9.53 -28.31
C SER A 104 3.82 8.71 -27.68
N ARG A 105 3.84 7.37 -27.78
CA ARG A 105 2.86 6.51 -27.12
C ARG A 105 2.98 6.54 -25.60
N ILE A 106 4.20 6.51 -25.06
CA ILE A 106 4.44 6.60 -23.61
C ILE A 106 3.96 7.96 -23.08
N ALA A 107 4.27 9.05 -23.79
CA ALA A 107 3.80 10.38 -23.43
C ALA A 107 2.27 10.46 -23.41
N ALA A 108 1.60 9.88 -24.41
CA ALA A 108 0.13 9.81 -24.46
C ALA A 108 -0.47 9.04 -23.25
N LYS A 109 0.15 7.91 -22.84
CA LYS A 109 -0.23 7.20 -21.62
C LYS A 109 -0.06 8.08 -20.38
N GLY A 110 1.01 8.86 -20.31
CA GLY A 110 1.27 9.83 -19.25
C GLY A 110 0.20 10.93 -19.17
N SER A 111 -0.23 11.48 -20.30
CA SER A 111 -1.33 12.46 -20.35
C SER A 111 -2.63 11.86 -19.81
N VAL A 112 -3.02 10.66 -20.26
CA VAL A 112 -4.21 9.96 -19.76
C VAL A 112 -4.08 9.65 -18.27
N ALA A 113 -2.88 9.31 -17.79
CA ALA A 113 -2.63 9.10 -16.37
C ALA A 113 -2.85 10.38 -15.55
N GLY A 114 -2.36 11.52 -16.03
CA GLY A 114 -2.60 12.83 -15.42
C GLY A 114 -4.09 13.18 -15.36
N GLU A 115 -4.81 13.00 -16.48
CA GLU A 115 -6.26 13.22 -16.54
C GLU A 115 -7.03 12.36 -15.53
N ARG A 116 -6.67 11.08 -15.41
CA ARG A 116 -7.29 10.19 -14.41
C ARG A 116 -6.96 10.61 -12.99
N PHE A 117 -5.74 11.05 -12.75
CA PHE A 117 -5.32 11.51 -11.42
C PHE A 117 -6.12 12.73 -10.95
N CYS A 118 -6.68 13.55 -11.84
CA CYS A 118 -7.60 14.62 -11.48
C CYS A 118 -8.86 14.12 -10.73
N GLY A 119 -9.21 12.83 -10.84
CA GLY A 119 -10.27 12.20 -10.05
C GLY A 119 -9.89 11.88 -8.59
N PHE A 120 -8.64 12.14 -8.18
CA PHE A 120 -8.19 11.92 -6.81
C PHE A 120 -8.95 12.79 -5.80
N SER A 121 -9.51 12.15 -4.77
CA SER A 121 -10.15 12.84 -3.64
C SER A 121 -9.24 12.84 -2.42
N PHE A 122 -8.64 14.00 -2.12
CA PHE A 122 -7.86 14.17 -0.90
C PHE A 122 -8.70 13.94 0.37
N GLN A 123 -9.97 14.33 0.36
CA GLN A 123 -10.89 14.12 1.47
C GLN A 123 -11.11 12.64 1.77
N ASN A 124 -11.40 11.81 0.75
CA ASN A 124 -11.53 10.36 0.92
C ASN A 124 -10.21 9.74 1.39
N HIS A 125 -9.09 10.16 0.79
CA HIS A 125 -7.76 9.69 1.19
C HIS A 125 -7.46 9.98 2.67
N TYR A 126 -7.72 11.21 3.12
CA TYR A 126 -7.54 11.60 4.52
C TYR A 126 -8.41 10.77 5.47
N TRP A 127 -9.68 10.57 5.11
CA TRP A 127 -10.61 9.74 5.89
C TRP A 127 -10.16 8.28 6.03
N ILE A 128 -9.70 7.66 4.94
CA ILE A 128 -9.18 6.29 4.97
C ILE A 128 -7.97 6.18 5.90
N ARG A 129 -7.05 7.17 5.86
CA ARG A 129 -5.88 7.19 6.75
C ARG A 129 -6.30 7.32 8.21
N TRP A 130 -7.27 8.17 8.51
CA TRP A 130 -7.83 8.27 9.85
C TRP A 130 -8.46 6.95 10.30
N ARG A 131 -9.30 6.31 9.48
CA ARG A 131 -9.94 5.03 9.81
C ARG A 131 -8.93 3.92 10.05
N ASN A 132 -7.86 3.86 9.27
CA ASN A 132 -6.74 2.95 9.49
C ASN A 132 -6.05 3.24 10.83
N LEU A 133 -5.66 4.49 11.08
CA LEU A 133 -4.99 4.87 12.33
C LEU A 133 -5.86 4.58 13.55
N ALA A 134 -7.13 4.96 13.52
CA ALA A 134 -8.08 4.77 14.61
C ALA A 134 -8.29 3.29 14.94
N SER A 135 -8.48 2.44 13.91
CA SER A 135 -8.58 0.99 14.11
C SER A 135 -7.29 0.39 14.68
N ALA A 136 -6.12 0.75 14.16
CA ALA A 136 -4.85 0.29 14.71
C ALA A 136 -4.68 0.74 16.17
N TYR A 137 -4.88 2.03 16.42
CA TYR A 137 -4.69 2.61 17.74
C TYR A 137 -5.56 1.93 18.78
N GLN A 138 -6.85 1.73 18.50
CA GLN A 138 -7.75 1.04 19.43
C GLN A 138 -7.31 -0.40 19.69
N ARG A 139 -7.03 -1.16 18.63
CA ARG A 139 -6.64 -2.57 18.76
C ARG A 139 -5.37 -2.74 19.58
N TYR A 140 -4.33 -1.95 19.30
CA TYR A 140 -3.08 -2.02 20.04
C TYR A 140 -3.21 -1.50 21.48
N THR A 141 -4.08 -0.52 21.71
CA THR A 141 -4.39 -0.06 23.07
C THR A 141 -5.08 -1.15 23.90
N LEU A 142 -6.05 -1.86 23.31
CA LEU A 142 -6.68 -3.02 23.92
C LEU A 142 -5.67 -4.15 24.20
N GLU A 143 -4.77 -4.45 23.25
CA GLU A 143 -3.70 -5.44 23.47
C GLU A 143 -2.79 -5.06 24.64
N ILE A 144 -2.43 -3.77 24.79
CA ILE A 144 -1.63 -3.30 25.93
C ILE A 144 -2.41 -3.40 27.24
N ALA A 145 -3.69 -3.02 27.28
CA ALA A 145 -4.52 -3.14 28.48
C ALA A 145 -4.62 -4.58 28.99
N ARG A 146 -4.73 -5.56 28.08
CA ARG A 146 -4.71 -6.99 28.43
C ARG A 146 -3.41 -7.46 29.07
N THR A 147 -2.28 -6.79 28.81
CA THR A 147 -1.03 -7.09 29.52
C THR A 147 -1.04 -6.64 30.98
N ASP A 148 -1.98 -5.74 31.35
CA ASP A 148 -2.19 -5.33 32.73
C ASP A 148 -3.17 -6.22 33.49
N ASP A 149 -4.05 -6.94 32.79
CA ASP A 149 -5.05 -7.83 33.39
C ASP A 149 -4.39 -8.93 34.25
N PRO A 150 -4.61 -8.94 35.58
CA PRO A 150 -4.09 -9.97 36.47
C PRO A 150 -4.49 -11.39 36.09
N ALA A 151 -5.65 -11.59 35.46
CA ALA A 151 -6.12 -12.92 35.03
C ALA A 151 -5.37 -13.46 33.81
N GLN A 152 -4.77 -12.58 33.00
CA GLN A 152 -4.02 -12.95 31.79
C GLN A 152 -2.50 -12.98 32.00
N ARG A 153 -2.01 -12.45 33.13
CA ARG A 153 -0.59 -12.39 33.47
C ARG A 153 -0.03 -13.74 33.88
N VAL A 154 1.13 -14.09 33.32
CA VAL A 154 1.89 -15.26 33.73
C VAL A 154 2.89 -14.88 34.80
N ALA A 155 2.84 -15.57 35.96
CA ALA A 155 3.67 -15.25 37.12
C ALA A 155 5.19 -15.23 36.84
N ALA A 156 5.66 -16.10 35.93
CA ALA A 156 7.06 -16.17 35.52
C ALA A 156 7.58 -14.91 34.80
N TRP A 157 6.69 -14.05 34.29
CA TRP A 157 7.04 -12.83 33.55
C TRP A 157 6.67 -11.55 34.31
N ARG A 158 6.44 -11.63 35.62
CA ARG A 158 6.11 -10.50 36.50
C ARG A 158 7.02 -9.28 36.26
N ASP A 159 8.32 -9.52 36.24
CA ASP A 159 9.34 -8.49 36.08
C ASP A 159 9.21 -7.76 34.73
N ALA A 160 8.81 -8.46 33.66
CA ALA A 160 8.60 -7.84 32.36
C ALA A 160 7.42 -6.86 32.38
N TYR A 161 6.31 -7.24 33.02
CA TYR A 161 5.15 -6.36 33.18
C TYR A 161 5.45 -5.17 34.10
N GLN A 162 6.14 -5.43 35.23
CA GLN A 162 6.51 -4.38 36.19
C GLN A 162 7.52 -3.39 35.61
N SER A 163 8.53 -3.87 34.88
CA SER A 163 9.54 -3.00 34.25
C SER A 163 8.92 -1.92 33.37
N VAL A 164 7.86 -2.24 32.61
CA VAL A 164 7.17 -1.26 31.77
C VAL A 164 6.28 -0.31 32.60
N ALA A 165 5.56 -0.85 33.59
CA ALA A 165 4.61 -0.11 34.40
C ALA A 165 5.29 0.88 35.38
N THR A 166 6.33 0.41 36.09
CA THR A 166 6.99 1.13 37.18
C THR A 166 8.40 1.59 36.82
N GLY A 167 9.05 0.93 35.85
CA GLY A 167 10.48 1.10 35.57
C GLY A 167 11.40 0.21 36.40
N ASP A 168 10.84 -0.70 37.21
CA ASP A 168 11.56 -1.61 38.10
C ASP A 168 11.05 -3.06 37.93
N PRO A 169 11.92 -4.06 37.66
CA PRO A 169 13.36 -3.93 37.46
C PRO A 169 13.71 -3.11 36.20
N PRO A 170 14.93 -2.54 36.11
CA PRO A 170 15.33 -1.75 34.96
C PRO A 170 15.27 -2.58 33.67
N PRO A 171 14.89 -1.97 32.52
CA PRO A 171 14.74 -2.72 31.28
C PRO A 171 16.06 -3.37 30.85
N PRO A 172 16.01 -4.60 30.30
CA PRO A 172 17.19 -5.39 29.98
C PRO A 172 18.02 -4.80 28.82
N SER A 173 17.38 -4.05 27.92
CA SER A 173 18.01 -3.41 26.76
C SER A 173 17.24 -2.15 26.35
N TYR A 174 17.78 -1.36 25.41
CA TYR A 174 17.17 -0.13 24.86
C TYR A 174 16.63 0.84 25.93
N ARG A 175 17.48 1.16 26.92
CA ARG A 175 17.09 2.02 28.05
C ARG A 175 16.74 3.44 27.58
N LEU A 176 15.69 4.00 28.17
CA LEU A 176 15.37 5.41 28.04
C LEU A 176 16.38 6.24 28.85
N GLY A 177 17.27 6.94 28.16
CA GLY A 177 18.45 7.57 28.75
C GLY A 177 18.22 8.77 29.66
N SER A 178 17.02 9.38 29.65
CA SER A 178 16.68 10.50 30.54
C SER A 178 15.47 10.16 31.43
N GLU A 179 15.43 10.78 32.61
CA GLU A 179 14.31 10.58 33.55
C GLU A 179 12.98 11.04 32.94
N ASP A 180 12.98 12.13 32.17
CA ASP A 180 11.77 12.62 31.49
C ASP A 180 11.23 11.62 30.48
N LYS A 181 12.11 10.95 29.71
CA LYS A 181 11.70 9.89 28.79
C LYS A 181 11.11 8.70 29.55
N ARG A 182 11.72 8.29 30.66
CA ARG A 182 11.20 7.22 31.52
C ARG A 182 9.82 7.57 32.08
N ARG A 183 9.65 8.80 32.58
CA ARG A 183 8.37 9.31 33.09
C ARG A 183 7.29 9.32 32.01
N ALA A 184 7.60 9.86 30.83
CA ALA A 184 6.68 9.93 29.69
C ALA A 184 6.28 8.53 29.20
N SER A 185 7.22 7.57 29.15
CA SER A 185 6.93 6.18 28.78
C SER A 185 5.98 5.51 29.75
N ARG A 186 6.20 5.66 31.07
CA ARG A 186 5.30 5.11 32.11
C ARG A 186 3.92 5.76 32.05
N GLN A 187 3.86 7.06 31.77
CA GLN A 187 2.59 7.76 31.60
C GLN A 187 1.84 7.27 30.35
N LEU A 188 2.53 7.11 29.22
CA LEU A 188 1.94 6.57 27.99
C LEU A 188 1.35 5.18 28.23
N TRP A 189 2.11 4.28 28.88
CA TRP A 189 1.62 2.95 29.21
C TRP A 189 0.36 3.00 30.07
N ARG A 190 0.35 3.82 31.14
CA ARG A 190 -0.84 4.01 32.00
C ARG A 190 -2.06 4.50 31.22
N LEU A 191 -1.89 5.53 30.38
CA LEU A 191 -2.96 6.06 29.53
C LEU A 191 -3.52 4.98 28.59
N MET A 192 -2.67 4.14 28.02
CA MET A 192 -3.11 3.05 27.15
C MET A 192 -3.87 1.96 27.91
N VAL A 193 -3.43 1.61 29.12
CA VAL A 193 -4.14 0.63 29.97
C VAL A 193 -5.52 1.16 30.35
N GLU A 194 -5.58 2.38 30.90
CA GLU A 194 -6.83 3.03 31.32
C GLU A 194 -7.81 3.15 30.14
N GLN A 195 -7.32 3.63 28.99
CA GLN A 195 -8.14 3.79 27.79
C GLN A 195 -8.61 2.45 27.21
N GLY A 196 -7.75 1.43 27.24
CA GLY A 196 -8.08 0.10 26.73
C GLY A 196 -9.12 -0.60 27.60
N GLN A 197 -9.00 -0.54 28.93
CA GLN A 197 -10.02 -1.04 29.85
C GLN A 197 -11.37 -0.36 29.61
N ALA A 198 -11.39 0.97 29.47
CA ALA A 198 -12.61 1.70 29.15
C ALA A 198 -13.25 1.29 27.81
N TRP A 199 -12.44 0.90 26.82
CA TRP A 199 -12.94 0.45 25.53
C TRP A 199 -13.37 -1.01 25.50
N GLU A 200 -12.74 -1.90 26.29
CA GLU A 200 -13.08 -3.32 26.32
C GLU A 200 -14.50 -3.56 26.87
N ASP A 201 -14.91 -2.77 27.87
CA ASP A 201 -16.22 -2.92 28.50
C ASP A 201 -17.36 -2.24 27.71
N LEU A 202 -17.11 -1.04 27.17
CA LEU A 202 -18.18 -0.11 26.72
C LEU A 202 -17.83 0.70 25.45
N GLY A 203 -16.70 0.43 24.79
CA GLY A 203 -16.24 1.22 23.64
C GLY A 203 -16.85 0.80 22.30
N PRO A 204 -17.09 1.73 21.36
CA PRO A 204 -17.42 1.37 19.98
C PRO A 204 -16.21 0.70 19.30
N ASP A 205 -16.42 -0.38 18.55
CA ASP A 205 -15.34 -1.03 17.78
C ASP A 205 -15.02 -0.22 16.52
N LEU A 206 -13.92 0.51 16.55
CA LEU A 206 -13.41 1.29 15.42
C LEU A 206 -12.85 0.39 14.31
N THR A 207 -12.67 -0.92 14.55
CA THR A 207 -12.33 -1.93 13.54
C THR A 207 -13.53 -2.29 12.68
N ASP A 208 -14.75 -2.14 13.18
CA ASP A 208 -15.94 -2.36 12.37
C ASP A 208 -15.98 -1.36 11.21
N GLY A 209 -16.19 -1.87 10.00
CA GLY A 209 -16.12 -1.08 8.76
C GLY A 209 -14.75 -0.43 8.49
N ALA A 210 -13.67 -0.82 9.17
CA ALA A 210 -12.34 -0.29 8.89
C ALA A 210 -11.80 -0.79 7.54
N PRO A 211 -10.98 0.01 6.83
CA PRO A 211 -10.36 -0.44 5.59
C PRO A 211 -9.55 -1.72 5.80
N ARG A 212 -9.58 -2.59 4.79
CA ARG A 212 -8.97 -3.92 4.84
C ARG A 212 -7.88 -4.02 3.76
N PRO A 213 -6.77 -4.77 4.00
CA PRO A 213 -6.43 -5.46 5.25
C PRO A 213 -6.19 -4.49 6.41
N LEU A 214 -6.44 -4.96 7.63
CA LEU A 214 -6.26 -4.11 8.81
C LEU A 214 -4.78 -3.73 8.98
N PRO A 215 -4.48 -2.50 9.37
CA PRO A 215 -3.12 -2.06 9.63
C PRO A 215 -2.46 -2.87 10.74
N GLN A 216 -1.15 -3.10 10.59
CA GLN A 216 -0.33 -3.82 11.56
C GLN A 216 0.88 -2.99 11.94
N MET A 217 1.14 -2.81 13.24
CA MET A 217 2.41 -2.31 13.77
C MET A 217 3.40 -3.47 13.82
N LYS A 218 3.97 -3.80 12.65
CA LYS A 218 5.06 -4.78 12.56
C LYS A 218 6.35 -4.06 12.22
N VAL A 219 7.44 -4.53 12.81
CA VAL A 219 8.79 -4.17 12.36
C VAL A 219 8.97 -4.80 10.99
N THR A 220 8.94 -3.99 9.94
CA THR A 220 9.30 -4.44 8.59
C THR A 220 10.82 -4.47 8.51
N PRO A 221 11.45 -5.58 8.10
CA PRO A 221 12.88 -5.61 7.86
C PRO A 221 13.22 -4.57 6.79
N ILE A 222 14.14 -3.66 7.11
CA ILE A 222 14.70 -2.71 6.15
C ILE A 222 16.13 -3.21 5.90
N TYR A 223 16.38 -3.77 4.73
CA TYR A 223 17.71 -4.12 4.22
C TYR A 223 17.99 -3.27 2.99
#